data_AF-A0A9J7L5S7-F1
#
_entry.id   AF-A0A9J7L5S7-F1
#
_cell.length_a   1.000
_cell.length_b   1.000
_cell.length_c   1.000
_cell.angle_alpha   90.00
_cell.angle_beta   90.00
_cell.angle_gamma   90.00
#
_symmetry.space_group_name_H-M   'P 1'
#
loop_
_entity.id
_entity.type
_entity.pdbx_description
1 polymer ?
#
loop_
_entity_poly.entity_id
_entity_poly.type
_entity_poly.pdbx_seq_one_letter_code
_entity_poly.pdbx_strand_id
1 'polypeptide(L)'
;MGIFIRTYNVYIKTNRSVSNIYSVVIFNRQDCCSERLNPFNIHIGDSDQVSTNPQCGGDLQIDVSHPSISVSCPGMRGRYVGVRLPGSSRILALCEVQVFPGVNVALGKPTFQTSTAVLGEASRAIDTLADSCSHTNVHGEANPAWWVDLGQSYVIDRTS
;
A
#
# COMPACT_ATOMS: atom_id res chain seq x y z
N MET A 1 23.06 19.35 24.53
CA MET A 1 23.14 19.44 23.06
C MET A 1 21.77 19.03 22.53
N GLY A 2 20.97 20.02 22.10
CA GLY A 2 19.52 19.88 21.99
C GLY A 2 19.06 19.21 20.71
N ILE A 3 18.13 18.25 20.85
CA ILE A 3 17.30 17.78 19.74
C ILE A 3 15.96 18.50 19.88
N PHE A 4 15.75 19.51 19.05
CA PHE A 4 14.45 20.16 18.89
C PHE A 4 13.49 19.17 18.22
N ILE A 5 12.61 18.54 18.99
CA ILE A 5 11.51 17.74 18.44
C ILE A 5 10.41 18.73 18.04
N ARG A 6 10.37 19.09 16.76
CA ARG A 6 9.28 19.88 16.22
C ARG A 6 8.03 18.99 16.14
N THR A 7 7.03 19.30 16.94
CA THR A 7 5.69 18.72 16.84
C THR A 7 5.05 19.26 15.57
N TYR A 8 4.86 18.41 14.57
CA TYR A 8 4.02 18.72 13.42
C TYR A 8 2.94 17.67 13.32
N ASN A 9 1.70 18.10 13.13
CA ASN A 9 0.71 17.25 12.48
C ASN A 9 1.27 16.92 11.09
N VAL A 10 1.74 15.70 10.88
CA VAL A 10 2.32 15.28 9.61
C VAL A 10 1.16 15.00 8.65
N TYR A 11 0.85 15.99 7.80
CA TYR A 11 -0.02 15.79 6.65
C TYR A 11 0.85 15.53 5.43
N ILE A 12 0.85 14.29 4.93
CA ILE A 12 1.52 14.00 3.65
C ILE A 12 0.54 14.33 2.54
N LYS A 13 0.82 15.43 1.83
CA LYS A 13 0.15 15.79 0.59
C LYS A 13 0.78 15.00 -0.55
N THR A 14 0.06 14.05 -1.13
CA THR A 14 0.52 13.41 -2.38
C THR A 14 0.63 14.48 -3.48
N ASN A 15 1.55 14.30 -4.42
CA ASN A 15 1.92 15.30 -5.43
C ASN A 15 0.72 15.72 -6.31
N ARG A 16 -0.02 16.75 -5.88
CA ARG A 16 -1.19 17.40 -6.51
C ARG A 16 -2.31 16.50 -7.10
N SER A 17 -2.16 15.18 -7.08
CA SER A 17 -2.97 14.21 -7.81
C SER A 17 -3.47 13.16 -6.84
N VAL A 18 -4.72 12.76 -7.02
CA VAL A 18 -5.36 11.70 -6.24
C VAL A 18 -4.70 10.37 -6.60
N SER A 19 -4.25 9.61 -5.59
CA SER A 19 -3.56 8.34 -5.79
C SER A 19 -4.34 7.18 -5.17
N ASN A 20 -4.22 6.00 -5.77
CA ASN A 20 -4.66 4.76 -5.13
C ASN A 20 -3.55 4.31 -4.18
N ILE A 21 -3.79 4.47 -2.88
CA ILE A 21 -2.92 4.01 -1.82
C ILE A 21 -3.19 2.53 -1.60
N TYR A 22 -2.15 1.77 -1.26
CA TYR A 22 -2.27 0.34 -1.00
C TYR A 22 -1.57 -0.10 0.28
N SER A 23 -0.52 0.61 0.70
CA SER A 23 0.13 0.38 1.98
C SER A 23 0.58 1.70 2.61
N VAL A 24 0.51 1.77 3.93
CA VAL A 24 1.06 2.85 4.74
C VAL A 24 1.92 2.22 5.83
N VAL A 25 3.19 2.63 5.91
CA VAL A 25 4.10 2.19 6.98
C VAL A 25 4.31 3.34 7.95
N ILE A 26 4.06 3.07 9.23
CA ILE A 26 4.21 4.04 10.32
C ILE A 26 5.41 3.64 11.17
N PHE A 27 6.38 4.54 11.33
CA PHE A 27 7.50 4.38 12.25
C PHE A 27 7.22 5.17 13.53
N ASN A 28 7.17 4.46 14.66
CA ASN A 28 6.93 5.03 15.97
C ASN A 28 8.21 5.62 16.56
N ARG A 29 8.05 6.51 17.55
CA ARG A 29 9.16 7.01 18.37
C ARG A 29 9.72 5.90 19.26
N GLN A 30 11.06 5.80 19.36
CA GLN A 30 11.74 4.68 20.03
C GLN A 30 12.69 5.09 21.17
N ASP A 31 13.10 6.36 21.27
CA ASP A 31 14.01 6.85 22.32
C ASP A 31 13.32 7.03 23.69
N CYS A 32 11.98 7.13 23.71
CA CYS A 32 11.11 6.98 24.86
C CYS A 32 9.67 6.89 24.38
N CYS A 33 8.75 6.50 25.28
CA CYS A 33 7.35 6.89 25.16
C CYS A 33 6.60 6.25 23.97
N SER A 34 7.08 5.09 23.50
CA SER A 34 6.55 4.37 22.33
C SER A 34 5.10 3.92 22.54
N GLU A 35 4.69 3.73 23.79
CA GLU A 35 3.32 3.36 24.16
C GLU A 35 2.27 4.42 23.78
N ARG A 36 2.67 5.69 23.61
CA ARG A 36 1.74 6.83 23.38
C ARG A 36 0.97 6.74 22.07
N LEU A 37 1.54 6.09 21.06
CA LEU A 37 0.90 5.94 19.75
C LEU A 37 -0.36 5.06 19.86
N ASN A 38 -0.43 4.13 20.81
CA ASN A 38 -1.52 3.17 20.88
C ASN A 38 -2.74 3.69 21.69
N PRO A 39 -3.98 3.46 21.24
CA PRO A 39 -4.38 3.08 19.88
C PRO A 39 -4.34 4.28 18.92
N PHE A 40 -4.25 4.03 17.61
CA PHE A 40 -4.34 5.05 16.57
C PHE A 40 -5.17 4.56 15.37
N ASN A 41 -5.55 5.45 14.47
CA ASN A 41 -6.22 5.09 13.21
C ASN A 41 -5.64 5.88 12.04
N ILE A 42 -5.72 5.31 10.84
CA ILE A 42 -5.28 5.94 9.58
C ILE A 42 -6.51 6.32 8.78
N HIS A 43 -6.51 7.50 8.17
CA HIS A 43 -7.58 7.99 7.31
C HIS A 43 -7.02 8.44 5.96
N ILE A 44 -7.70 8.08 4.87
CA ILE A 44 -7.26 8.37 3.50
C ILE A 44 -8.42 8.97 2.70
N GLY A 45 -8.24 10.14 2.10
CA GLY A 45 -9.27 10.77 1.28
C GLY A 45 -8.83 12.11 0.70
N ASP A 46 -9.77 12.88 0.16
CA ASP A 46 -9.49 14.13 -0.56
C ASP A 46 -9.63 15.40 0.31
N SER A 47 -10.11 15.25 1.55
CA SER A 47 -10.24 16.34 2.52
C SER A 47 -8.94 16.52 3.33
N ASP A 48 -8.54 17.76 3.59
CA ASP A 48 -7.48 18.08 4.55
C ASP A 48 -7.96 18.00 6.01
N GLN A 49 -9.28 17.99 6.23
CA GLN A 49 -9.91 17.59 7.49
C GLN A 49 -9.87 16.07 7.60
N VAL A 50 -8.73 15.53 8.05
CA VAL A 50 -8.47 14.07 8.10
C VAL A 50 -9.59 13.27 8.78
N SER A 51 -10.28 13.83 9.77
CA SER A 51 -11.39 13.18 10.48
C SER A 51 -12.61 12.90 9.60
N THR A 52 -12.77 13.59 8.46
CA THR A 52 -13.90 13.38 7.53
C THR A 52 -13.58 12.34 6.46
N ASN A 53 -12.33 11.91 6.33
CA ASN A 53 -11.92 10.89 5.38
C ASN A 53 -12.22 9.48 5.93
N PRO A 54 -12.48 8.48 5.07
CA PRO A 54 -12.68 7.10 5.50
C PRO A 54 -11.41 6.52 6.14
N GLN A 55 -11.60 5.57 7.06
CA GLN A 55 -10.49 4.88 7.73
C GLN A 55 -9.88 3.81 6.83
N CYS A 56 -8.56 3.73 6.82
CA CYS A 56 -7.82 2.57 6.33
C CYS A 56 -7.68 1.54 7.47
N GLY A 57 -8.24 0.35 7.27
CA GLY A 57 -8.24 -0.71 8.27
C GLY A 57 -9.25 -0.41 9.38
N GLY A 58 -8.79 0.15 10.49
CA GLY A 58 -9.60 0.43 11.68
C GLY A 58 -8.75 0.99 12.80
N ASP A 59 -9.05 0.61 14.05
CA ASP A 59 -8.19 0.91 15.20
C ASP A 59 -6.95 0.01 15.20
N LEU A 60 -5.78 0.65 15.23
CA LEU A 60 -4.48 0.04 15.09
C LEU A 60 -3.68 0.17 16.39
N GLN A 61 -2.80 -0.79 16.61
CA GLN A 61 -1.79 -0.77 17.65
C GLN A 61 -0.48 -1.32 17.10
N ILE A 62 0.63 -0.72 17.52
CA ILE A 62 1.98 -1.22 17.26
C ILE A 62 2.50 -1.91 18.52
N ASP A 63 3.07 -3.11 18.39
CA ASP A 63 3.85 -3.70 19.48
C ASP A 63 5.06 -2.79 19.76
N VAL A 64 5.21 -2.35 21.01
CA VAL A 64 6.26 -1.40 21.42
C VAL A 64 7.68 -1.95 21.21
N SER A 65 7.84 -3.27 21.04
CA SER A 65 9.11 -3.91 20.66
C SER A 65 9.47 -3.74 19.18
N HIS A 66 8.52 -3.32 18.34
CA HIS A 66 8.70 -3.09 16.92
C HIS A 66 8.80 -1.59 16.59
N PRO A 67 9.74 -1.18 15.73
CA PRO A 67 9.92 0.23 15.38
C PRO A 67 8.82 0.76 14.46
N SER A 68 8.17 -0.12 13.69
CA SER A 68 7.19 0.23 12.68
C SER A 68 6.10 -0.82 12.49
N ILE A 69 4.99 -0.39 11.89
CA ILE A 69 3.89 -1.25 11.44
C ILE A 69 3.54 -0.92 9.99
N SER A 70 3.29 -1.96 9.20
CA SER A 70 2.79 -1.85 7.81
C SER A 70 1.29 -2.12 7.79
N VAL A 71 0.53 -1.19 7.23
CA VAL A 71 -0.94 -1.22 7.21
C VAL A 71 -1.43 -1.30 5.77
N SER A 72 -2.19 -2.35 5.46
CA SER A 72 -2.80 -2.55 4.14
C SER A 72 -4.02 -1.64 3.96
N CYS A 73 -4.00 -0.81 2.91
CA CYS A 73 -5.05 0.15 2.55
C CYS A 73 -5.53 -0.08 1.11
N PRO A 74 -6.02 -1.28 0.75
CA PRO A 74 -6.13 -1.73 -0.64
C PRO A 74 -7.00 -0.80 -1.51
N GLY A 75 -6.38 -0.14 -2.48
CA GLY A 75 -7.08 0.67 -3.48
C GLY A 75 -7.76 1.92 -2.89
N MET A 76 -7.41 2.33 -1.67
CA MET A 76 -7.98 3.53 -1.08
C MET A 76 -7.51 4.76 -1.83
N ARG A 77 -8.48 5.49 -2.39
CA ARG A 77 -8.21 6.65 -3.22
C ARG A 77 -8.21 7.92 -2.36
N GLY A 78 -7.14 8.71 -2.43
CA GLY A 78 -7.08 9.98 -1.72
C GLY A 78 -5.86 10.84 -2.04
N ARG A 79 -5.97 12.12 -1.69
CA ARG A 79 -4.88 13.10 -1.71
C ARG A 79 -4.17 13.26 -0.36
N TYR A 80 -4.88 12.98 0.72
CA TYR A 80 -4.43 13.15 2.10
C TYR A 80 -4.43 11.80 2.80
N VAL A 81 -3.29 11.45 3.40
CA VAL A 81 -3.16 10.36 4.37
C VAL A 81 -2.88 11.00 5.73
N GLY A 82 -3.69 10.66 6.73
CA GLY A 82 -3.54 11.19 8.07
C GLY A 82 -3.62 10.12 9.15
N VAL A 83 -2.79 10.28 10.18
CA VAL A 83 -2.75 9.44 11.38
C VAL A 83 -3.44 10.17 12.51
N ARG A 84 -4.35 9.50 13.22
CA ARG A 84 -5.12 10.09 14.32
C ARG A 84 -4.96 9.28 15.59
N LEU A 85 -4.86 9.99 16.72
CA LEU A 85 -4.96 9.44 18.07
C LEU A 85 -6.36 9.73 18.63
N PRO A 86 -7.28 8.75 18.68
CA PRO A 86 -8.57 8.98 19.31
C PRO A 86 -8.42 9.21 20.82
N GLY A 87 -9.28 10.07 21.39
CA GLY A 87 -9.27 10.45 22.81
C GLY A 87 -8.73 11.86 23.06
N SER A 88 -8.92 12.35 24.30
CA SER A 88 -8.48 13.67 24.75
C SER A 88 -7.09 13.64 25.40
N SER A 89 -6.36 14.76 25.36
CA SER A 89 -5.09 14.94 26.07
C SER A 89 -3.99 13.95 25.69
N ARG A 90 -3.94 13.54 24.42
CA ARG A 90 -2.92 12.64 23.87
C ARG A 90 -1.91 13.40 23.00
N ILE A 91 -0.70 12.85 22.89
CA ILE A 91 0.41 13.42 22.12
C ILE A 91 0.76 12.45 21.00
N LEU A 92 0.64 12.89 19.74
CA LEU A 92 1.08 12.15 18.57
C LEU A 92 2.56 12.45 18.29
N ALA A 93 3.38 11.41 18.27
CA ALA A 93 4.78 11.47 17.87
C ALA A 93 5.05 10.34 16.86
N LEU A 94 5.50 10.69 15.67
CA LEU A 94 5.84 9.78 14.58
C LEU A 94 7.25 10.10 14.11
N CYS A 95 8.06 9.08 13.85
CA CYS A 95 9.40 9.25 13.29
C CYS A 95 9.35 9.41 11.77
N GLU A 96 8.57 8.56 11.11
CA GLU A 96 8.46 8.51 9.66
C GLU A 96 7.08 7.95 9.30
N VAL A 97 6.51 8.43 8.19
CA VAL A 97 5.31 7.85 7.58
C VAL A 97 5.60 7.65 6.09
N GLN A 98 5.55 6.40 5.64
CA GLN A 98 5.75 6.04 4.25
C GLN A 98 4.43 5.64 3.63
N VAL A 99 4.11 6.23 2.48
CA VAL A 99 2.86 5.99 1.76
C VAL A 99 3.19 5.36 0.42
N PHE A 100 2.70 4.14 0.20
CA PHE A 100 2.96 3.36 -1.00
C PHE A 100 1.70 3.34 -1.88
N PRO A 101 1.71 4.05 -3.02
CA PRO A 101 0.68 3.89 -4.03
C PRO A 101 0.85 2.52 -4.69
N GLY A 102 -0.25 1.84 -4.98
CA GLY A 102 -0.20 0.58 -5.71
C GLY A 102 -0.07 0.87 -7.18
N VAL A 103 1.04 0.44 -7.74
CA VAL A 103 1.26 0.39 -9.19
C VAL A 103 1.18 -1.09 -9.56
N ASN A 104 0.33 -1.45 -10.52
CA ASN A 104 0.42 -2.77 -11.13
C ASN A 104 1.73 -2.81 -11.93
N VAL A 105 2.80 -3.29 -11.29
CA VAL A 105 4.11 -3.37 -11.93
C VAL A 105 4.15 -4.41 -13.03
N ALA A 106 3.19 -5.33 -13.14
CA ALA A 106 3.13 -6.29 -14.24
C ALA A 106 2.53 -5.69 -15.53
N LEU A 107 1.84 -4.56 -15.44
CA LEU A 107 1.06 -4.01 -16.54
C LEU A 107 1.91 -3.73 -17.79
N GLY A 108 1.47 -4.29 -18.94
CA GLY A 108 2.13 -4.13 -20.24
C GLY A 108 3.55 -4.71 -20.36
N LYS A 109 3.99 -5.51 -19.39
CA LYS A 109 5.32 -6.13 -19.41
C LYS A 109 5.38 -7.38 -20.29
N PRO A 110 6.59 -7.86 -20.67
CA PRO A 110 6.71 -9.12 -21.39
C PRO A 110 6.16 -10.29 -20.57
N THR A 111 5.22 -11.02 -21.16
CA THR A 111 4.55 -12.16 -20.55
C THR A 111 4.79 -13.42 -21.37
N PHE A 112 4.82 -14.54 -20.66
CA PHE A 112 5.08 -15.84 -21.23
C PHE A 112 4.13 -16.85 -20.61
N GLN A 113 3.85 -17.89 -21.36
CA GLN A 113 3.10 -19.04 -20.89
C GLN A 113 3.62 -20.28 -21.59
N THR A 114 3.42 -21.44 -20.98
CA THR A 114 3.95 -22.72 -21.46
C THR A 114 3.41 -23.11 -22.83
N SER A 115 2.17 -22.75 -23.15
CA SER A 115 1.58 -22.89 -24.47
C SER A 115 0.44 -21.88 -24.68
N THR A 116 0.06 -21.59 -25.93
CA THR A 116 -1.01 -20.63 -26.26
C THR A 116 -2.16 -21.33 -26.99
N ALA A 117 -3.36 -21.28 -26.41
CA ALA A 117 -4.61 -21.64 -27.09
C ALA A 117 -5.10 -20.49 -27.99
N VAL A 118 -6.03 -20.77 -28.90
CA VAL A 118 -6.54 -19.79 -29.87
C VAL A 118 -7.13 -18.58 -29.14
N LEU A 119 -6.60 -17.39 -29.45
CA LEU A 119 -6.94 -16.12 -28.76
C LEU A 119 -6.58 -16.11 -27.26
N GLY A 120 -5.67 -16.96 -26.81
CA GLY A 120 -5.29 -17.10 -25.40
C GLY A 120 -3.97 -16.44 -25.03
N GLU A 121 -3.54 -15.39 -25.73
CA GLU A 121 -2.19 -14.81 -25.55
C GLU A 121 -1.88 -14.45 -24.09
N ALA A 122 -0.63 -14.70 -23.66
CA ALA A 122 -0.19 -14.47 -22.29
C ALA A 122 -0.38 -13.02 -21.82
N SER A 123 -0.28 -12.05 -22.74
CA SER A 123 -0.39 -10.62 -22.45
C SER A 123 -1.79 -10.20 -22.01
N ARG A 124 -2.82 -11.01 -22.32
CA ARG A 124 -4.21 -10.73 -21.93
C ARG A 124 -4.42 -10.70 -20.42
N ALA A 125 -3.59 -11.41 -19.66
CA ALA A 125 -3.66 -11.38 -18.19
C ALA A 125 -3.27 -10.02 -17.57
N ILE A 126 -2.69 -9.09 -18.35
CA ILE A 126 -2.16 -7.81 -17.88
C ILE A 126 -2.49 -6.64 -18.82
N ASP A 127 -3.59 -6.72 -19.57
CA ASP A 127 -3.97 -5.74 -20.60
C ASP A 127 -5.05 -4.74 -20.17
N THR A 128 -5.49 -4.78 -18.90
CA THR A 128 -6.59 -3.99 -18.28
C THR A 128 -8.00 -4.30 -18.76
N LEU A 129 -8.20 -5.31 -19.62
CA LEU A 129 -9.51 -5.68 -20.13
C LEU A 129 -10.04 -6.89 -19.34
N ALA A 130 -11.06 -6.67 -18.51
CA ALA A 130 -11.56 -7.70 -17.58
C ALA A 130 -12.08 -8.97 -18.28
N ASP A 131 -12.58 -8.85 -19.51
CA ASP A 131 -13.07 -9.98 -20.31
C ASP A 131 -11.98 -10.57 -21.24
N SER A 132 -10.74 -10.11 -21.13
CA SER A 132 -9.58 -10.61 -21.86
C SER A 132 -8.81 -11.58 -20.97
N CYS A 133 -8.70 -12.83 -21.39
CA CYS A 133 -8.03 -13.89 -20.61
C CYS A 133 -6.93 -14.56 -21.42
N SER A 134 -5.87 -14.98 -20.73
CA SER A 134 -4.87 -15.90 -21.29
C SER A 134 -5.34 -17.34 -21.16
N HIS A 135 -4.96 -18.19 -22.10
CA HIS A 135 -5.33 -19.61 -22.12
C HIS A 135 -4.18 -20.45 -22.66
N THR A 136 -3.80 -21.47 -21.90
CA THR A 136 -2.90 -22.54 -22.37
C THR A 136 -3.71 -23.65 -23.05
N ASN A 137 -3.03 -24.54 -23.77
CA ASN A 137 -3.68 -25.66 -24.43
C ASN A 137 -4.17 -26.72 -23.44
N VAL A 138 -5.28 -27.38 -23.78
CA VAL A 138 -5.90 -28.41 -22.93
C VAL A 138 -5.34 -29.82 -23.18
N HIS A 139 -4.73 -30.07 -24.34
CA HIS A 139 -4.34 -31.42 -24.76
C HIS A 139 -2.83 -31.64 -24.65
N GLY A 140 -2.43 -32.63 -23.84
CA GLY A 140 -1.05 -33.13 -23.77
C GLY A 140 -0.09 -32.27 -22.95
N GLU A 141 -0.58 -31.24 -22.25
CA GLU A 141 0.24 -30.36 -21.42
C GLU A 141 0.20 -30.78 -19.94
N ALA A 142 1.38 -30.93 -19.34
CA ALA A 142 1.54 -31.18 -17.91
C ALA A 142 2.16 -29.95 -17.24
N ASN A 143 1.58 -29.52 -16.11
CA ASN A 143 2.02 -28.35 -15.33
C ASN A 143 2.05 -27.04 -16.15
N PRO A 144 0.91 -26.58 -16.72
CA PRO A 144 0.86 -25.32 -17.44
C PRO A 144 1.23 -24.15 -16.52
N ALA A 145 1.97 -23.18 -17.05
CA ALA A 145 2.43 -22.04 -16.28
C ALA A 145 2.37 -20.75 -17.09
N TRP A 146 2.20 -19.64 -16.37
CA TRP A 146 2.28 -18.27 -16.88
C TRP A 146 3.26 -17.49 -16.01
N TRP A 147 4.05 -16.62 -16.62
CA TRP A 147 4.96 -15.74 -15.89
C TRP A 147 5.17 -14.42 -16.64
N VAL A 148 5.59 -13.40 -15.89
CA VAL A 148 5.90 -12.06 -16.41
C VAL A 148 7.34 -11.71 -16.06
N ASP A 149 8.06 -11.15 -17.03
CA ASP A 149 9.37 -10.54 -16.79
C ASP A 149 9.16 -9.10 -16.29
N LEU A 150 9.46 -8.86 -15.02
CA LEU A 150 9.33 -7.54 -14.41
C LEU A 150 10.44 -6.57 -14.83
N GLY A 151 11.50 -7.04 -15.50
CA GLY A 151 12.67 -6.28 -15.95
C GLY A 151 13.67 -5.94 -14.83
N GLN A 152 13.25 -6.04 -13.57
CA GLN A 152 14.09 -5.95 -12.38
C GLN A 152 13.42 -6.68 -11.21
N SER A 153 14.17 -6.89 -10.12
CA SER A 153 13.60 -7.42 -8.89
C SER A 153 12.81 -6.34 -8.14
N TYR A 154 11.61 -6.71 -7.68
CA TYR A 154 10.77 -5.87 -6.82
C TYR A 154 10.48 -6.61 -5.52
N VAL A 155 10.37 -5.87 -4.42
CA VAL A 155 9.66 -6.38 -3.24
C VAL A 155 8.18 -6.34 -3.59
N ILE A 156 7.57 -7.51 -3.76
CA ILE A 156 6.15 -7.61 -4.12
C ILE A 156 5.34 -7.61 -2.82
N ASP A 157 4.70 -6.47 -2.54
CA ASP A 157 3.87 -6.33 -1.35
C ASP A 157 2.55 -7.13 -1.46
N ARG A 158 2.04 -7.36 -2.69
CA ARG A 158 0.84 -8.16 -2.94
C ARG A 158 0.66 -8.58 -4.40
N THR A 159 0.02 -9.73 -4.62
CA THR A 159 -0.62 -10.13 -5.89
C THR A 159 -2.14 -10.08 -5.72
N SER A 160 -2.88 -9.61 -6.72
CA SER A 160 -4.35 -9.51 -6.71
C SER A 160 -5.00 -10.57 -7.56
#